data_AF-A0A6A5W8M0-F1
#
_entry.id   AF-A0A6A5W8M0-F1
#
_cell.length_a   1.000
_cell.length_b   1.000
_cell.length_c   1.000
_cell.angle_alpha   90.00
_cell.angle_beta   90.00
_cell.angle_gamma   90.00
#
_symmetry.space_group_name_H-M   'P 1'
#
loop_
_entity.id
_entity.type
_entity.pdbx_description
1 polymer ?
#
loop_
_entity_poly.entity_id
_entity_poly.type
_entity_poly.pdbx_seq_one_letter_code
_entity_poly.pdbx_strand_id
1 'polypeptide(L)' 'MRLLRLEDDGGFSLVEHVGKNIPQYAILSHTWGADHEEVTFRDLTEGISKSKAGYRKLTFSAMSCA' A
#
# COMPACT_ATOMS: atom_id res chain seq x y z
N MET A 1 7.31 8.72 -9.03
CA MET A 1 6.88 7.38 -8.60
C MET A 1 6.04 7.52 -7.35
N ARG A 2 4.89 6.86 -7.27
CA ARG A 2 4.03 6.91 -6.08
C ARG A 2 4.18 5.61 -5.31
N LEU A 3 4.51 5.71 -4.04
CA LEU A 3 4.73 4.57 -3.14
C LEU A 3 3.75 4.64 -1.97
N LEU A 4 3.51 3.49 -1.34
CA LEU A 4 2.83 3.41 -0.06
C LEU A 4 3.86 3.45 1.06
N ARG A 5 3.65 4.33 2.03
CA ARG A 5 4.39 4.38 3.29
C ARG A 5 3.51 3.81 4.38
N LEU A 6 4.03 2.84 5.13
CA LEU A 6 3.42 2.40 6.38
C LEU A 6 3.71 3.47 7.44
N GLU A 7 2.66 3.99 8.04
CA GLU A 7 2.73 4.97 9.12
C GLU A 7 2.73 4.27 10.50
N ASP A 8 3.15 4.96 11.54
CA ASP A 8 3.23 4.42 12.91
C ASP A 8 1.88 3.97 13.47
N ASP A 9 0.77 4.51 12.94
CA ASP A 9 -0.60 4.14 13.29
C ASP A 9 -1.10 2.87 12.58
N GLY A 10 -0.24 2.20 11.79
CA GLY A 10 -0.61 1.07 10.95
C GLY A 10 -1.43 1.47 9.71
N GLY A 11 -1.52 2.77 9.45
CA GLY A 11 -2.07 3.38 8.24
C GLY A 11 -1.12 3.24 7.05
N PHE A 12 -1.67 3.44 5.86
CA PHE A 12 -0.84 3.69 4.67
C PHE A 12 -1.09 5.09 4.16
N SER A 13 -0.02 5.82 3.90
CA SER A 13 -0.05 7.10 3.18
C SER A 13 0.53 6.93 1.78
N LEU A 14 0.02 7.70 0.84
CA LEU A 14 0.55 7.77 -0.50
C LEU A 14 1.64 8.85 -0.56
N VAL A 15 2.86 8.46 -0.91
CA VAL A 15 4.00 9.38 -1.03
C VAL A 15 4.46 9.43 -2.47
N GLU A 16 4.58 10.64 -3.01
CA GLU A 16 5.13 10.87 -4.35
C GLU A 16 6.62 11.20 -4.27
N HIS A 17 7.43 10.42 -4.97
CA HIS A 17 8.86 10.63 -5.15
C HIS A 17 9.13 11.10 -6.58
N VAL A 18 9.76 12.27 -6.72
CA VAL A 18 10.16 12.83 -8.01
C VAL A 18 11.69 12.74 -8.16
N GLY A 19 12.17 12.27 -9.31
CA GLY A 19 13.61 12.17 -9.59
C GLY A 19 14.24 10.85 -9.13
N LYS A 20 15.54 10.89 -8.80
CA LYS A 20 16.36 9.71 -8.49
C LYS A 20 16.45 9.36 -6.99
N ASN A 21 15.89 10.20 -6.12
CA ASN A 21 15.90 9.98 -4.66
C ASN A 21 14.69 9.13 -4.27
N ILE A 22 14.75 7.86 -4.67
CA ILE A 22 13.74 6.86 -4.38
C ILE A 22 14.27 5.99 -3.24
N PRO A 23 13.55 5.91 -2.09
CA PRO A 23 13.96 5.05 -0.97
C PRO A 23 13.86 3.58 -1.38
N GLN A 24 14.41 2.67 -0.58
CA GLN A 24 14.19 1.24 -0.80
C GLN A 24 12.70 0.91 -0.72
N TYR A 25 12.20 0.12 -1.67
CA TYR A 25 10.80 -0.27 -1.77
C TYR A 25 10.68 -1.71 -2.23
N ALA A 26 9.56 -2.35 -1.89
CA ALA A 26 9.18 -3.65 -2.39
C ALA A 26 7.98 -3.50 -3.35
N ILE A 27 7.98 -4.25 -4.44
CA ILE A 27 6.83 -4.35 -5.36
C ILE A 27 6.06 -5.62 -5.02
N LEU A 28 4.77 -5.47 -4.79
CA LEU A 28 3.84 -6.57 -4.61
C LEU A 28 3.15 -6.83 -5.96
N SER A 29 3.64 -7.82 -6.73
CA SER A 29 3.31 -8.02 -8.15
C SER A 29 2.27 -9.11 -8.45
N HIS A 30 1.39 -9.46 -7.51
CA HIS A 30 0.34 -10.45 -7.77
C HIS A 30 -1.04 -9.87 -7.47
N THR A 31 -2.07 -10.36 -8.16
CA THR A 31 -3.45 -10.13 -7.74
C THR A 31 -3.74 -10.99 -6.51
N TRP A 32 -4.40 -10.42 -5.51
CA TRP A 32 -4.48 -11.01 -4.16
C TRP A 32 -5.86 -11.56 -3.82
N GLY A 33 -6.81 -11.48 -4.75
CA GLY A 33 -8.19 -11.89 -4.56
C GLY A 33 -9.05 -11.49 -5.75
N ALA A 34 -10.35 -11.39 -5.53
CA ALA A 34 -11.24 -10.79 -6.52
C ALA A 34 -11.03 -9.27 -6.59
N ASP A 35 -11.30 -8.65 -7.74
CA ASP A 35 -11.06 -7.21 -7.99
C ASP A 35 -11.64 -6.28 -6.90
N HIS A 36 -12.74 -6.68 -6.27
CA HIS A 36 -13.41 -5.90 -5.22
C HIS A 36 -12.69 -5.96 -3.86
N GLU A 37 -11.89 -7.00 -3.62
CA GLU A 37 -11.11 -7.21 -2.39
C GLU A 37 -9.75 -6.51 -2.46
N GLU A 38 -9.28 -6.19 -3.67
CA GLU A 38 -8.03 -5.48 -3.88
C GLU A 38 -8.13 -4.01 -3.48
N VAL A 39 -7.10 -3.53 -2.80
CA VAL A 39 -6.95 -2.12 -2.47
C VAL A 39 -6.46 -1.38 -3.71
N THR A 40 -7.30 -0.51 -4.23
CA THR A 40 -6.96 0.37 -5.35
C THR A 40 -6.38 1.68 -4.85
N PHE A 41 -5.74 2.41 -5.76
CA PHE A 41 -5.30 3.79 -5.52
C PHE A 41 -6.44 4.70 -5.03
N ARG A 42 -7.64 4.52 -5.56
CA ARG A 42 -8.82 5.30 -5.19
C ARG A 42 -9.22 5.01 -3.75
N ASP A 43 -9.20 3.75 -3.32
CA ASP A 43 -9.56 3.38 -1.96
C ASP A 43 -8.62 3.99 -0.91
N LEU A 44 -7.34 4.12 -1.26
CA LEU A 44 -6.34 4.80 -0.42
C LEU A 44 -6.58 6.31 -0.36
N THR A 45 -6.99 6.91 -1.48
CA THR A 45 -7.27 8.34 -1.58
C THR A 45 -8.56 8.71 -0.84
N GLU A 46 -9.58 7.85 -0.91
CA GLU A 46 -10.87 8.04 -0.22
C GLU A 46 -10.84 7.55 1.24
N GLY A 47 -9.73 6.97 1.70
CA GLY A 47 -9.57 6.46 3.08
C GLY A 47 -10.40 5.22 3.40
N ILE A 48 -11.02 4.59 2.39
CA ILE A 48 -11.84 3.38 2.53
C ILE A 48 -11.01 2.09 2.43
N SER A 49 -9.72 2.18 2.13
CA SER A 49 -8.82 1.03 2.00
C SER A 49 -8.82 0.10 3.22
N LYS A 50 -8.96 0.64 4.44
CA LYS A 50 -8.97 -0.13 5.70
C LYS A 50 -10.11 -1.17 5.79
N SER A 51 -11.20 -0.99 5.03
CA SER A 51 -12.33 -1.94 5.04
C SER A 51 -12.14 -3.12 4.09
N LYS A 52 -11.16 -3.06 3.18
CA LYS A 52 -10.92 -4.10 2.18
C LYS A 52 -10.05 -5.22 2.72
N ALA A 53 -10.35 -6.46 2.30
CA ALA A 53 -9.57 -7.64 2.69
C ALA A 53 -8.09 -7.52 2.27
N GLY A 54 -7.80 -6.91 1.12
CA GLY A 54 -6.44 -6.66 0.63
C GLY A 54 -5.58 -5.78 1.56
N TYR A 55 -6.19 -4.97 2.44
CA TYR A 55 -5.45 -4.12 3.38
C TYR A 55 -4.66 -4.93 4.41
N ARG A 56 -5.21 -6.06 4.85
CA ARG A 56 -4.52 -6.97 5.80
C ARG A 56 -3.26 -7.57 5.18
N LYS A 57 -3.24 -7.74 3.86
CA LYS A 57 -2.06 -8.22 3.14
C LYS A 57 -1.01 -7.13 3.00
N LEU A 58 -1.41 -5.90 2.67
CA LEU A 58 -0.50 -4.75 2.62
C LEU A 58 0.23 -4.58 3.95
N THR A 59 -0.49 -4.64 5.07
CA THR A 59 0.09 -4.57 6.43
C THR A 59 1.04 -5.72 6.71
N PHE A 60 0.66 -6.96 6.41
CA PHE A 60 1.54 -8.13 6.58
C PHE A 60 2.84 -8.01 5.78
N SER A 61 2.74 -7.64 4.49
CA SER A 61 3.89 -7.49 3.62
C SER A 61 4.81 -6.35 4.07
N ALA A 62 4.25 -5.23 4.51
CA ALA A 62 5.02 -4.11 5.04
C ALA A 62 5.77 -4.48 6.33
N MET A 63 5.13 -5.24 7.24
CA MET A 63 5.78 -5.74 8.46
C MET A 63 6.85 -6.80 8.20
N SER A 64 6.66 -7.67 7.20
CA SER A 64 7.63 -8.75 6.88
C SER A 64 8.90 -8.27 6.18
N CYS A 65 8.92 -7.01 5.74
CA CYS A 65 10.05 -6.40 5.02
C CYS A 65 10.83 -5.38 5.89
N ALA A 66 10.47 -5.24 7.17
CA ALA A 66 11.20 -4.47 8.18
C ALA A 66 12.31 -5.32 8.80
#